data_AF-A0A519RPG9-F1
#
_entry.id   AF-A0A519RPG9-F1
#
_cell.length_a   1.000
_cell.length_b   1.000
_cell.length_c   1.000
_cell.angle_alpha   90.00
_cell.angle_beta   90.00
_cell.angle_gamma   90.00
#
_symmetry.space_group_name_H-M   'P 1'
#
loop_
_entity.id
_entity.type
_entity.pdbx_description
1 polymer ?
#
loop_
_entity_poly.entity_id
_entity_poly.type
_entity_poly.pdbx_seq_one_letter_code
_entity_poly.pdbx_strand_id
1 'polypeptide(L)'
;MRLPVPDKKKLQLIAEKLDTDFSSNYSIADLADMANMSASRFKTGFRILFGMPVHQFIVHKKMAYAQHMILQDELTLAQIAKRCGYKYTIIRVIRFDSCHE
;
A
#
# COMPACT_ATOMS: atom_id res chain seq x y z
N MET A 1 12.83 -17.62 -10.80
CA MET A 1 11.54 -17.27 -11.45
C MET A 1 11.75 -15.99 -12.24
N ARG A 2 11.87 -16.05 -13.58
CA ARG A 2 11.97 -14.85 -14.43
C ARG A 2 10.57 -14.26 -14.58
N LEU A 3 10.36 -13.03 -14.09
CA LEU A 3 9.13 -12.31 -14.36
C LEU A 3 9.18 -11.80 -15.81
N PRO A 4 8.17 -12.07 -16.65
CA PRO A 4 8.07 -11.47 -17.98
C PRO A 4 8.15 -9.94 -17.90
N VAL A 5 8.94 -9.32 -18.79
CA VAL A 5 9.07 -7.86 -18.89
C VAL A 5 7.75 -7.06 -18.98
N PRO A 6 6.65 -7.54 -19.61
CA PRO A 6 5.38 -6.80 -19.58
C PRO A 6 4.74 -6.75 -18.18
N ASP A 7 5.00 -7.75 -17.33
CA ASP A 7 4.41 -7.83 -15.99
C ASP A 7 5.02 -6.77 -15.06
N LYS A 8 6.31 -6.44 -15.24
CA LYS A 8 6.96 -5.37 -14.47
C LYS A 8 6.32 -4.00 -14.71
N LYS A 9 6.04 -3.65 -15.96
CA LYS A 9 5.39 -2.36 -16.30
C LYS A 9 4.00 -2.24 -15.66
N LYS A 10 3.21 -3.32 -15.71
CA LYS A 10 1.89 -3.39 -15.07
C LYS A 10 1.98 -3.19 -13.55
N LEU A 11 2.91 -3.87 -12.89
CA LEU A 11 3.14 -3.72 -11.45
C LEU A 11 3.55 -2.29 -11.05
N GLN A 12 4.39 -1.63 -11.87
CA GLN A 12 4.75 -0.24 -11.65
C GLN A 12 3.57 0.71 -11.83
N LEU A 13 2.75 0.51 -12.87
CA LEU A 13 1.54 1.30 -13.09
C LEU A 13 0.57 1.20 -11.91
N ILE A 14 0.40 -0.01 -11.37
CA ILE A 14 -0.42 -0.21 -10.16
C ILE A 14 0.19 0.53 -8.96
N ALA A 15 1.51 0.47 -8.76
CA ALA A 15 2.16 1.20 -7.67
C ALA A 15 2.00 2.72 -7.79
N GLU A 16 2.09 3.27 -9.01
CA GLU A 16 1.83 4.69 -9.27
C GLU A 16 0.35 5.06 -9.04
N LYS A 17 -0.57 4.18 -9.46
CA LYS A 17 -2.00 4.36 -9.18
C LYS A 17 -2.32 4.35 -7.70
N LEU A 18 -1.67 3.47 -6.94
CA LEU A 18 -1.74 3.43 -5.48
C LEU A 18 -1.14 4.67 -4.83
N ASP A 19 -0.19 5.33 -5.48
CA ASP A 19 0.37 6.61 -5.02
C ASP A 19 -0.62 7.76 -5.21
N THR A 20 -1.38 7.74 -6.31
CA THR A 20 -2.42 8.75 -6.59
C THR A 20 -3.72 8.54 -5.80
N ASP A 21 -4.17 7.28 -5.64
CA ASP A 21 -5.50 6.95 -5.07
C ASP A 21 -5.40 5.98 -3.88
N PHE A 22 -4.49 6.23 -2.93
CA PHE A 22 -4.38 5.39 -1.73
C PHE A 22 -5.61 5.45 -0.81
N SER A 23 -6.59 6.33 -1.08
CA SER A 23 -7.80 6.48 -0.28
C SER A 23 -8.76 5.30 -0.47
N SER A 24 -8.85 4.75 -1.69
CA SER A 24 -9.71 3.61 -2.01
C SER A 24 -9.20 2.29 -1.41
N ASN A 25 -10.13 1.49 -0.87
CA ASN A 25 -9.81 0.17 -0.32
C ASN A 25 -9.63 -0.86 -1.43
N TYR A 26 -8.49 -0.81 -2.11
CA TYR A 26 -8.16 -1.78 -3.15
C TYR A 26 -7.86 -3.15 -2.54
N SER A 27 -8.62 -4.15 -2.99
CA SER A 27 -8.32 -5.55 -2.71
C SER A 27 -7.26 -6.07 -3.66
N ILE A 28 -6.49 -7.08 -3.23
CA ILE A 28 -5.47 -7.72 -4.08
C ILE A 28 -6.10 -8.29 -5.37
N ALA A 29 -7.35 -8.75 -5.29
CA ALA A 29 -8.11 -9.20 -6.46
C ALA A 29 -8.34 -8.07 -7.46
N ASP A 30 -8.73 -6.89 -6.97
CA ASP A 30 -8.99 -5.68 -7.76
C ASP A 30 -7.72 -5.22 -8.51
N LEU A 31 -6.59 -5.19 -7.80
CA LEU A 31 -5.31 -4.80 -8.39
C LEU A 31 -4.78 -5.82 -9.39
N ALA A 32 -5.05 -7.10 -9.15
CA ALA A 32 -4.70 -8.16 -10.07
C ALA A 32 -5.57 -8.10 -11.34
N ASP A 33 -6.86 -7.82 -11.19
CA ASP A 33 -7.80 -7.61 -12.30
C ASP A 33 -7.38 -6.41 -13.17
N MET A 34 -7.03 -5.27 -12.54
CA MET A 34 -6.49 -4.10 -13.24
C MET A 34 -5.17 -4.41 -13.98
N ALA A 35 -4.31 -5.24 -13.40
CA ALA A 35 -3.08 -5.69 -14.06
C ALA A 35 -3.36 -6.72 -15.18
N ASN A 36 -4.60 -7.18 -15.32
CA ASN A 36 -4.98 -8.29 -16.19
C ASN A 36 -4.14 -9.55 -15.87
N MET A 37 -4.03 -9.87 -14.59
CA MET A 37 -3.25 -10.98 -14.05
C MET A 37 -4.05 -11.73 -12.97
N SER A 38 -3.78 -13.02 -12.78
CA SER A 38 -4.34 -13.75 -11.64
C SER A 38 -3.73 -13.25 -10.33
N ALA A 39 -4.53 -13.19 -9.25
CA ALA A 39 -4.10 -12.71 -7.94
C ALA A 39 -2.83 -13.40 -7.40
N SER A 40 -2.65 -14.69 -7.67
CA SER A 40 -1.45 -15.44 -7.26
C SER A 40 -0.18 -14.99 -8.00
N ARG A 41 -0.32 -14.74 -9.31
CA ARG A 41 0.77 -14.26 -10.19
C ARG A 41 1.12 -12.81 -9.86
N PHE A 42 0.11 -11.98 -9.59
CA PHE A 42 0.27 -10.62 -9.13
C PHE A 42 0.98 -10.56 -7.76
N LYS A 43 0.51 -11.30 -6.74
CA LYS A 43 1.17 -11.36 -5.41
C LYS A 43 2.65 -11.72 -5.52
N THR A 44 2.94 -12.78 -6.27
CA THR A 44 4.31 -13.29 -6.43
C THR A 44 5.17 -12.28 -7.19
N GLY A 45 4.67 -11.74 -8.30
CA GLY A 45 5.39 -10.74 -9.08
C GLY A 45 5.64 -9.43 -8.33
N PHE A 46 4.63 -8.93 -7.61
CA PHE A 46 4.73 -7.73 -6.80
C PHE A 46 5.76 -7.90 -5.68
N ARG A 47 5.71 -9.04 -4.96
CA ARG A 47 6.70 -9.34 -3.90
C ARG A 47 8.11 -9.50 -4.45
N ILE A 48 8.30 -10.09 -5.62
CA ILE A 48 9.63 -10.19 -6.25
C ILE A 48 10.14 -8.82 -6.68
N LEU A 49 9.27 -7.96 -7.21
CA LEU A 49 9.65 -6.66 -7.75
C LEU A 49 9.91 -5.61 -6.65
N PHE A 50 9.03 -5.54 -5.64
CA PHE A 50 9.07 -4.55 -4.56
C PHE A 50 9.63 -5.10 -3.25
N GLY A 51 9.92 -6.40 -3.16
CA GLY A 51 10.37 -7.06 -1.92
C GLY A 51 9.27 -7.29 -0.88
N MET A 52 8.11 -6.65 -1.03
CA MET A 52 7.03 -6.65 -0.06
C MET A 52 5.67 -6.99 -0.71
N PRO A 53 4.70 -7.54 0.05
CA PRO A 53 3.39 -7.80 -0.48
C PRO A 53 2.61 -6.49 -0.70
N VAL A 54 1.75 -6.46 -1.72
CA VAL A 54 0.99 -5.25 -2.12
C VAL A 54 0.20 -4.61 -0.96
N HIS A 55 -0.38 -5.43 -0.06
CA HIS A 55 -1.13 -4.89 1.08
C HIS A 55 -0.22 -4.09 2.02
N GLN A 56 1.01 -4.56 2.27
CA GLN A 56 1.99 -3.81 3.05
C GLN A 56 2.37 -2.52 2.32
N PHE A 57 2.54 -2.56 1.00
CA PHE A 57 2.92 -1.37 0.22
C PHE A 57 1.88 -0.25 0.37
N ILE A 58 0.59 -0.59 0.25
CA ILE A 58 -0.52 0.34 0.44
C ILE A 58 -0.51 0.90 1.86
N VAL A 59 -0.34 0.04 2.86
CA VAL A 59 -0.32 0.47 4.27
C VAL A 59 0.85 1.40 4.56
N HIS A 60 2.05 1.09 4.05
CA HIS A 60 3.23 1.96 4.18
C HIS A 60 3.01 3.33 3.52
N LYS A 61 2.42 3.38 2.32
CA LYS A 61 2.11 4.64 1.63
C LYS A 61 1.10 5.48 2.41
N LYS A 62 0.02 4.86 2.88
CA LYS A 62 -0.99 5.52 3.73
C LYS A 62 -0.39 6.01 5.04
N MET A 63 0.55 5.26 5.62
CA MET A 63 1.25 5.64 6.83
C MET A 63 2.21 6.80 6.59
N ALA A 64 3.00 6.79 5.52
CA ALA A 64 3.87 7.90 5.15
C ALA A 64 3.05 9.18 4.92
N TYR A 65 1.90 9.06 4.24
CA TYR A 65 0.97 10.17 4.06
C TYR A 65 0.37 10.64 5.39
N ALA A 66 -0.07 9.72 6.25
CA ALA A 66 -0.57 10.05 7.59
C ALA A 66 0.50 10.74 8.45
N GLN A 67 1.73 10.24 8.47
CA GLN A 67 2.87 10.86 9.16
C GLN A 67 3.13 12.27 8.63
N HIS A 68 3.12 12.46 7.32
CA HIS A 68 3.28 13.79 6.71
C HIS A 68 2.16 14.74 7.14
N MET A 69 0.91 14.27 7.20
CA MET A 69 -0.21 15.06 7.72
C MET A 69 -0.10 15.36 9.22
N ILE A 70 0.39 14.44 10.04
CA ILE A 70 0.63 14.66 11.49
C ILE A 70 1.72 15.73 11.71
N LEU A 71 2.74 15.74 10.85
CA LEU A 71 3.84 16.70 10.93
C LEU A 71 3.44 18.10 10.42
N GLN A 72 2.45 18.18 9.53
CA GLN A 72 1.98 19.44 8.94
C GLN A 72 0.77 20.05 9.68
N ASP A 73 -0.03 19.26 10.39
CA ASP A 73 -1.28 19.67 11.04
C ASP A 73 -1.39 18.99 12.42
N GLU A 74 -1.84 19.71 13.45
CA GLU A 74 -2.09 19.25 14.83
C GLU A 74 -3.16 18.12 14.95
N LEU A 75 -3.46 17.43 13.86
CA LEU A 75 -4.41 16.34 13.77
C LEU A 75 -3.82 15.08 14.42
N THR A 76 -4.35 14.75 15.60
CA THR A 76 -4.02 13.49 16.27
C THR A 76 -4.28 12.29 15.37
N LEU A 77 -3.45 11.25 15.49
CA LEU A 77 -3.57 9.95 14.81
C LEU A 77 -5.01 9.40 14.74
N ALA A 78 -5.80 9.64 15.78
CA ALA A 78 -7.21 9.26 15.88
C ALA A 78 -8.09 9.95 14.83
N GLN A 79 -7.84 11.22 14.52
CA GLN A 79 -8.58 11.99 13.52
C GLN A 79 -8.23 11.56 12.10
N ILE A 80 -6.95 11.25 11.83
CA ILE A 80 -6.52 10.72 10.53
C ILE A 80 -7.10 9.33 10.28
N ALA A 81 -7.09 8.44 11.29
CA ALA A 81 -7.73 7.14 11.20
C ALA A 81 -9.24 7.23 10.90
N LYS A 82 -9.91 8.23 11.48
CA LYS A 82 -11.33 8.50 11.23
C LYS A 82 -11.56 9.03 9.81
N ARG A 83 -10.67 9.90 9.31
CA ARG A 83 -10.78 10.52 7.99
C ARG A 83 -10.42 9.58 6.84
N CYS A 84 -9.46 8.69 7.05
CA CYS A 84 -9.08 7.68 6.07
C CYS A 84 -10.02 6.46 6.05
N GLY A 85 -10.99 6.34 6.95
CA GLY A 85 -11.94 5.21 6.97
C GLY A 85 -11.35 3.86 7.43
N TYR A 86 -10.04 3.77 7.65
CA TYR A 86 -9.37 2.58 8.20
C TYR A 86 -9.30 2.69 9.71
N LYS A 87 -10.40 2.34 10.38
CA LYS A 87 -10.55 2.45 11.84
C LYS A 87 -9.44 1.77 12.66
N TYR A 88 -8.66 0.83 12.12
CA TYR A 88 -7.70 0.04 12.91
C TYR A 88 -6.37 -0.34 12.23
N THR A 89 -6.26 -0.37 10.90
CA THR A 89 -5.04 -0.88 10.24
C THR A 89 -3.88 0.11 10.29
N ILE A 90 -4.13 1.40 10.03
CA ILE A 90 -3.04 2.37 9.96
C ILE A 90 -2.37 2.55 11.32
N ILE A 91 -3.14 2.67 12.41
CA ILE A 91 -2.63 2.91 13.78
C ILE A 91 -1.72 1.80 14.27
N ARG A 92 -1.95 0.55 13.80
CA ARG A 92 -1.23 -0.62 14.28
C ARG A 92 0.18 -0.69 13.71
N VAL A 93 0.38 -0.20 12.48
CA VAL A 93 1.68 -0.25 11.81
C VAL A 93 2.58 0.91 12.26
N ILE A 94 2.02 2.09 12.53
CA ILE A 94 2.82 3.23 13.04
C ILE A 94 3.38 2.95 14.44
N ARG A 95 2.65 2.17 15.24
CA ARG A 95 3.11 1.70 16.54
C ARG A 95 4.15 0.58 16.46
N PHE A 96 4.34 -0.02 15.29
CA PHE A 96 5.29 -1.11 15.08
C PHE A 96 6.69 -0.60 14.72
N ASP A 97 6.78 0.56 14.06
CA ASP A 97 8.05 1.17 13.63
C ASP A 97 8.91 1.68 14.81
N SER A 98 8.31 1.88 15.99
CA SER A 98 9.03 2.26 17.22
C SER A 98 9.68 1.08 17.98
N CYS A 99 9.72 -0.13 17.39
CA CYS A 99 10.36 -1.29 18.01
C CYS A 99 11.10 -2.14 16.96
N HIS A 100 12.13 -1.55 16.35
CA HIS A 100 13.23 -2.32 15.75
C HIS A 100 14.52 -1.53 15.88
N GLU A 101 15.13 -1.63 17.06
CA GLU A 101 16.57 -1.40 17.28
C GLU A 101 17.21 -2.74 17.68
#